data_AF-A0A382URK8-F1
#
_entry.id   AF-A0A382URK8-F1
#
_cell.length_a   1.000
_cell.length_b   1.000
_cell.length_c   1.000
_cell.angle_alpha   90.00
_cell.angle_beta   90.00
_cell.angle_gamma   90.00
#
_symmetry.space_group_name_H-M   'P 1'
#
loop_
_entity.id
_entity.type
_entity.pdbx_description
1 polymer ?
#
loop_
_entity_poly.entity_id
_entity_poly.type
_entity_poly.pdbx_seq_one_letter_code
_entity_poly.pdbx_strand_id
1 'polypeptide(L)'
;MKTYTTPISLVGAALVTSGALALLLAPETEWLPAVNVGLGALLVAAAGILNPELFRQYGRWLNAFWGGIMTLAILVMVNFLADRYPQRLDVTEGQLHSLSQLTVQTLESLDADVKAIAFMEGGKDEALRGL
;
A
#
# COMPACT_ATOMS: atom_id res chain seq x y z
N MET A 1 -5.66 25.00 -25.00
CA MET A 1 -4.83 23.77 -24.91
C MET A 1 -4.19 23.57 -26.27
N LYS A 2 -2.85 23.59 -26.37
CA LYS A 2 -2.18 23.30 -27.65
C LYS A 2 -2.23 21.78 -27.85
N THR A 3 -3.20 21.30 -28.62
CA THR A 3 -3.47 19.85 -28.83
C THR A 3 -2.24 19.06 -29.29
N TYR A 4 -1.27 19.73 -29.92
CA TYR A 4 -0.02 19.13 -30.40
C TYR A 4 0.99 18.75 -29.29
N THR A 5 0.90 19.31 -28.09
CA THR A 5 1.87 19.00 -27.03
C THR A 5 1.72 17.58 -26.49
N THR A 6 0.50 17.04 -26.45
CA THR A 6 0.22 15.66 -26.03
C THR A 6 0.87 14.61 -26.94
N PRO A 7 0.66 14.60 -28.28
CA PRO A 7 1.33 13.63 -29.14
C PRO A 7 2.85 13.80 -29.15
N ILE A 8 3.39 15.02 -29.05
CA ILE A 8 4.83 15.25 -28.92
C ILE A 8 5.39 14.58 -27.66
N SER A 9 4.69 14.72 -26.52
CA SER A 9 5.10 14.07 -25.27
C SER A 9 5.06 12.54 -25.36
N LEU A 10 4.05 11.97 -26.04
CA LEU A 10 3.91 10.52 -26.22
C LEU A 10 5.00 9.96 -27.16
N VAL A 11 5.28 10.64 -28.27
CA VAL A 11 6.36 10.25 -29.19
C VAL A 11 7.71 10.34 -28.48
N GLY A 12 7.96 11.42 -27.75
CA GLY A 12 9.17 11.56 -26.94
C GLY A 12 9.31 10.43 -25.91
N ALA A 13 8.23 10.11 -25.18
CA ALA A 13 8.22 9.02 -24.21
C ALA A 13 8.48 7.66 -24.86
N ALA A 14 7.92 7.38 -26.04
CA ALA A 14 8.16 6.15 -26.79
C ALA A 14 9.62 6.01 -27.26
N LEU A 15 10.26 7.12 -27.64
CA LEU A 15 11.68 7.14 -28.00
C LEU A 15 12.58 6.89 -26.78
N VAL A 16 12.24 7.49 -25.62
CA VAL A 16 12.95 7.23 -24.36
C VAL A 16 12.82 5.76 -23.97
N THR A 17 11.61 5.20 -23.98
CA THR A 17 11.40 3.81 -23.57
C THR A 17 12.07 2.82 -24.52
N SER A 18 11.93 3.01 -25.83
CA SER A 18 12.59 2.15 -26.82
C SER A 18 14.12 2.27 -26.76
N GLY A 19 14.67 3.47 -26.64
CA GLY A 19 16.11 3.69 -26.49
C GLY A 19 16.67 3.11 -25.19
N ALA A 20 15.96 3.27 -24.07
CA ALA A 20 16.36 2.70 -22.78
C ALA A 20 16.31 1.17 -22.80
N LEU A 21 15.26 0.58 -23.39
CA LEU A 21 15.18 -0.87 -23.58
C LEU A 21 16.33 -1.39 -24.44
N ALA A 22 16.68 -0.68 -25.52
CA ALA A 22 17.80 -1.06 -26.38
C ALA A 22 19.15 -1.02 -25.63
N LEU A 23 19.38 0.00 -24.78
CA LEU A 23 20.58 0.06 -23.92
C LEU A 23 20.64 -1.08 -22.89
N LEU A 24 19.50 -1.50 -22.35
CA LEU A 24 19.43 -2.58 -21.37
C LEU A 24 19.61 -3.97 -22.00
N LEU A 25 19.09 -4.16 -23.22
CA LEU A 25 19.09 -5.46 -23.90
C LEU A 25 20.36 -5.71 -24.72
N ALA A 26 20.97 -4.66 -25.25
CA ALA A 26 22.16 -4.76 -26.09
C ALA A 26 23.16 -3.67 -25.69
N PRO A 27 23.83 -3.81 -24.53
CA PRO A 27 24.77 -2.81 -24.01
C PRO A 27 26.02 -2.65 -24.89
N GLU A 28 26.29 -3.64 -25.75
CA GLU A 28 27.39 -3.63 -26.73
C GLU A 28 27.09 -2.73 -27.95
N THR A 29 25.85 -2.23 -28.06
CA THR A 29 25.42 -1.40 -29.20
C THR A 29 26.09 -0.04 -29.16
N GLU A 30 26.45 0.47 -30.33
CA GLU A 30 26.96 1.82 -30.56
C GLU A 30 26.11 2.95 -29.92
N TRP A 31 26.61 4.18 -29.90
CA TRP A 31 25.98 5.41 -29.39
C TRP A 31 24.51 5.70 -29.83
N LEU A 32 23.96 4.99 -30.82
CA LEU A 32 22.63 5.21 -31.39
C LEU A 32 21.47 5.12 -30.38
N PRO A 33 21.36 4.11 -29.50
CA PRO A 33 20.32 4.06 -28.48
C PRO A 33 20.44 5.20 -27.47
N ALA A 34 21.66 5.63 -27.15
CA ALA A 34 21.89 6.78 -26.27
C ALA A 34 21.41 8.09 -26.91
N VAL A 35 21.67 8.31 -28.20
CA VAL A 35 21.13 9.45 -28.97
C VAL A 35 19.60 9.39 -29.02
N ASN A 36 19.02 8.20 -29.21
CA ASN A 36 17.56 8.02 -29.21
C ASN A 36 16.92 8.41 -27.87
N VAL A 37 17.50 7.96 -26.75
CA VAL A 37 17.07 8.38 -25.41
C VAL A 37 17.20 9.89 -25.25
N GLY A 38 18.32 10.48 -25.69
CA GLY A 38 18.54 11.92 -25.63
C GLY A 38 17.49 12.72 -26.40
N LEU A 39 17.19 12.33 -27.64
CA LEU A 39 16.16 12.96 -28.47
C LEU A 39 14.76 12.81 -27.87
N GLY A 40 14.43 11.61 -27.38
CA GLY A 40 13.17 11.37 -26.69
C GLY A 40 13.02 12.26 -25.45
N ALA A 41 14.07 12.36 -24.63
CA ALA A 41 14.07 13.18 -23.42
C ALA A 41 13.92 14.67 -23.76
N LEU A 42 14.57 15.16 -24.81
CA LEU A 42 14.42 16.53 -25.29
C LEU A 42 12.98 16.83 -25.72
N LEU A 43 12.31 15.91 -26.44
CA LEU A 43 10.92 16.09 -26.84
C LEU A 43 9.96 16.12 -25.65
N VAL A 44 10.19 15.26 -24.65
CA VAL A 44 9.41 15.24 -23.40
C VAL A 44 9.62 16.54 -22.61
N ALA A 45 10.87 17.01 -22.48
CA ALA A 45 11.20 18.25 -21.80
C ALA A 45 10.60 19.47 -22.52
N ALA A 46 10.71 19.52 -23.86
CA ALA A 46 10.09 20.57 -24.67
C ALA A 46 8.57 20.59 -24.50
N ALA A 47 7.92 19.42 -24.48
CA ALA A 47 6.48 19.32 -24.21
C ALA A 47 6.12 19.85 -22.81
N GLY A 48 6.95 19.59 -21.79
CA GLY A 48 6.73 20.09 -20.43
C GLY A 48 6.90 21.60 -20.29
N ILE A 49 7.90 22.17 -20.96
CA ILE A 49 8.11 23.63 -20.99
C ILE A 49 6.96 24.32 -21.73
N LEU A 50 6.50 23.74 -22.85
CA LEU A 50 5.40 24.29 -23.64
C LEU A 50 4.03 24.16 -22.95
N ASN A 51 3.85 23.15 -22.09
CA ASN A 51 2.61 22.93 -21.36
C ASN A 51 2.88 22.32 -19.96
N PRO A 52 3.18 23.15 -18.95
CA PRO A 52 3.46 22.66 -17.59
C PRO A 52 2.23 22.03 -16.93
N GLU A 53 1.02 22.39 -17.35
CA GLU A 53 -0.22 21.81 -16.80
C GLU A 53 -0.37 20.33 -17.18
N LEU A 54 0.17 19.91 -18.32
CA LEU A 54 0.15 18.51 -18.75
C LEU A 54 0.99 17.62 -17.82
N PHE A 55 2.15 18.09 -17.35
CA PHE A 55 2.95 17.37 -16.35
C PHE A 55 2.27 17.35 -14.98
N ARG A 56 1.65 18.45 -14.56
CA ARG A 56 0.84 18.49 -13.33
C ARG A 56 -0.31 17.51 -13.38
N GLN A 57 -1.00 17.41 -14.52
CA GLN A 57 -2.09 16.46 -14.73
C GLN A 57 -1.60 15.01 -14.64
N TYR A 58 -0.49 14.67 -15.31
CA TYR A 58 0.11 13.34 -15.19
C TYR A 58 0.52 13.02 -13.75
N GLY A 59 1.12 13.98 -13.04
CA GLY A 59 1.48 13.83 -11.63
C GLY A 59 0.27 13.58 -10.73
N ARG A 60 -0.84 14.30 -10.93
CA ARG A 60 -2.09 14.06 -10.19
C ARG A 60 -2.65 12.66 -10.44
N TRP A 61 -2.65 12.21 -11.70
CA TRP A 61 -3.11 10.87 -12.05
C TRP A 61 -2.24 9.78 -11.43
N LEU A 62 -0.91 9.92 -11.52
CA LEU A 62 0.04 8.97 -10.94
C LEU A 62 -0.09 8.90 -9.42
N ASN A 63 -0.26 10.04 -8.76
CA ASN A 63 -0.52 10.11 -7.33
C ASN A 63 -1.83 9.38 -6.97
N ALA A 64 -2.92 9.64 -7.70
CA ALA A 64 -4.20 8.95 -7.47
C ALA A 64 -4.09 7.42 -7.66
N PHE A 65 -3.35 6.98 -8.69
CA PHE A 65 -3.11 5.56 -8.94
C PHE A 65 -2.35 4.90 -7.78
N TRP A 66 -1.23 5.46 -7.34
CA TRP A 66 -0.45 4.94 -6.21
C TRP A 66 -1.19 5.07 -4.88
N GLY A 67 -1.92 6.15 -4.67
CA GLY A 67 -2.78 6.35 -3.50
C GLY A 67 -3.87 5.28 -3.42
N GLY A 68 -4.47 4.91 -4.56
CA GLY A 68 -5.42 3.81 -4.65
C GLY A 68 -4.80 2.46 -4.27
N ILE A 69 -3.62 2.13 -4.83
CA ILE A 69 -2.88 0.91 -4.49
C ILE A 69 -2.56 0.87 -3.00
N MET A 70 -2.04 1.96 -2.43
CA MET A 70 -1.70 2.03 -1.01
C MET A 70 -2.93 1.89 -0.11
N THR A 71 -4.05 2.50 -0.50
CA THR A 71 -5.31 2.34 0.24
C THR A 71 -5.75 0.88 0.26
N LEU A 72 -5.71 0.19 -0.88
CA LEU A 72 -6.03 -1.25 -0.95
C LEU A 72 -5.06 -2.09 -0.13
N ALA A 73 -3.76 -1.79 -0.19
CA ALA A 73 -2.75 -2.49 0.60
C ALA A 73 -2.99 -2.33 2.11
N ILE A 74 -3.34 -1.12 2.56
CA ILE A 74 -3.70 -0.86 3.97
C ILE A 74 -4.95 -1.65 4.35
N LEU A 75 -5.99 -1.67 3.51
CA LEU A 75 -7.22 -2.44 3.78
C LEU A 75 -6.93 -3.93 3.94
N VAL A 76 -6.12 -4.50 3.04
CA VAL A 76 -5.70 -5.91 3.13
C VAL A 76 -4.90 -6.15 4.40
N MET A 77 -3.95 -5.27 4.74
CA MET A 77 -3.13 -5.39 5.94
C MET A 77 -3.98 -5.35 7.21
N VAL A 78 -4.90 -4.39 7.32
CA VAL A 78 -5.81 -4.27 8.47
C VAL A 78 -6.71 -5.49 8.59
N ASN A 79 -7.25 -5.99 7.47
CA ASN A 79 -8.09 -7.18 7.46
C ASN A 79 -7.31 -8.42 7.94
N PHE A 80 -6.10 -8.62 7.42
CA PHE A 80 -5.21 -9.69 7.87
C PHE A 80 -4.89 -9.58 9.36
N LEU A 81 -4.62 -8.37 9.86
CA LEU A 81 -4.29 -8.15 11.26
C LEU A 81 -5.49 -8.41 12.19
N ALA A 82 -6.69 -8.03 11.75
CA ALA A 82 -7.93 -8.29 12.48
C ALA A 82 -8.25 -9.79 12.57
N ASP A 83 -7.98 -10.56 11.51
CA ASP A 83 -8.12 -12.02 11.51
C ASP A 83 -7.06 -12.69 12.40
N ARG A 84 -5.81 -12.21 12.33
CA ARG A 84 -4.70 -12.78 13.10
C ARG A 84 -4.75 -12.46 14.60
N TYR A 85 -5.23 -11.26 14.96
CA TYR A 85 -5.30 -10.77 16.34
C TYR A 85 -6.74 -10.36 16.70
N PRO A 86 -7.63 -11.33 16.97
CA PRO A 86 -9.03 -11.05 17.27
C PRO A 86 -9.17 -10.45 18.69
N GLN A 87 -9.02 -9.13 18.80
CA GLN A 87 -9.31 -8.41 20.04
C GLN A 87 -10.82 -8.33 20.25
N ARG A 88 -11.30 -8.85 21.38
CA ARG A 88 -12.71 -8.76 21.80
C ARG A 88 -12.88 -7.51 22.67
N LEU A 89 -13.17 -6.39 22.03
CA LEU A 89 -13.53 -5.15 22.71
C LEU A 89 -15.05 -5.10 22.90
N ASP A 90 -15.49 -4.95 24.14
CA ASP A 90 -16.89 -4.72 24.46
C ASP A 90 -17.23 -3.24 24.28
N VAL A 91 -17.96 -2.95 23.19
CA VAL A 91 -18.39 -1.60 22.81
C VAL A 91 -19.81 -1.27 23.29
N THR A 92 -20.40 -2.09 24.16
CA THR A 92 -21.72 -1.81 24.74
C THR A 92 -21.62 -0.70 25.80
N GLU A 93 -22.64 0.16 25.88
CA GLU A 93 -22.67 1.32 26.79
C GLU A 93 -22.45 0.91 28.26
N GLY A 94 -22.93 -0.26 28.65
CA GLY A 94 -22.78 -0.81 30.00
C GLY A 94 -21.70 -1.89 30.14
N GLN A 95 -20.90 -2.16 29.11
CA GLN A 95 -19.92 -3.26 29.08
C GLN A 95 -20.52 -4.61 29.52
N LEU A 96 -21.67 -4.96 28.95
CA LEU A 96 -22.50 -6.10 29.36
C LEU A 96 -21.81 -7.47 29.23
N HIS A 97 -20.73 -7.54 28.46
CA HIS A 97 -19.93 -8.75 28.24
C HIS A 97 -18.53 -8.64 28.88
N SER A 98 -18.30 -7.63 29.70
CA SER A 98 -17.09 -7.45 30.49
C SER A 98 -17.35 -7.74 31.96
N LEU A 99 -16.27 -7.98 32.73
CA LEU A 99 -16.39 -8.11 34.17
C LEU A 99 -16.79 -6.77 34.79
N SER A 100 -17.75 -6.81 35.72
CA SER A 100 -18.11 -5.60 36.47
C SER A 100 -16.91 -5.07 37.26
N GLN A 101 -16.84 -3.76 37.46
CA GLN A 101 -15.77 -3.16 38.27
C GLN A 101 -15.67 -3.75 39.68
N LEU A 102 -16.81 -4.14 40.27
CA LEU A 102 -16.83 -4.79 41.58
C LEU A 102 -16.18 -6.18 41.53
N THR A 103 -16.46 -6.95 40.47
CA THR A 103 -15.85 -8.27 40.27
C THR A 103 -14.34 -8.15 40.12
N VAL A 104 -13.85 -7.19 39.35
CA VAL A 104 -12.42 -6.93 39.19
C VAL A 104 -11.77 -6.59 40.53
N GLN A 105 -12.33 -5.64 41.28
CA GLN A 105 -11.81 -5.27 42.60
C GLN A 105 -11.81 -6.45 43.59
N THR A 106 -12.85 -7.29 43.55
CA THR A 106 -12.91 -8.50 44.39
C THR A 106 -11.78 -9.46 44.04
N LEU A 107 -11.55 -9.69 42.73
CA LEU A 107 -10.49 -10.56 42.24
C LEU A 107 -9.09 -10.03 42.60
N GLU A 108 -8.88 -8.72 42.53
CA GLU A 108 -7.62 -8.07 42.89
C GLU A 108 -7.32 -8.11 44.39
N SER A 109 -8.35 -8.20 45.23
CA SER A 109 -8.20 -8.24 46.70
C SER A 109 -7.88 -9.62 47.28
N LEU A 110 -7.87 -10.67 46.45
CA LEU A 110 -7.55 -12.03 46.90
C LEU A 110 -6.04 -12.22 47.04
N ASP A 111 -5.59 -12.73 48.19
CA ASP A 111 -4.17 -13.02 48.47
C ASP A 111 -3.61 -14.22 47.67
N ALA A 112 -4.43 -14.86 46.85
CA ALA A 112 -4.08 -16.06 46.10
C ALA A 112 -4.33 -15.87 44.59
N ASP A 113 -3.44 -16.44 43.77
CA ASP A 113 -3.56 -16.39 42.31
C ASP A 113 -4.82 -17.10 41.82
N VAL A 114 -5.68 -16.35 41.11
CA VAL A 114 -6.92 -16.87 40.54
C VAL A 114 -6.68 -17.28 39.08
N LYS A 115 -6.87 -18.57 38.77
CA LYS A 115 -6.79 -19.10 37.41
C LYS A 115 -8.19 -19.32 36.83
N ALA A 116 -8.55 -18.52 35.82
CA ALA A 116 -9.78 -18.73 35.05
C ALA A 116 -9.51 -19.71 33.89
N ILE A 117 -10.25 -20.81 33.86
CA ILE A 117 -10.20 -21.79 32.77
C ILE A 117 -11.54 -21.73 32.03
N ALA A 118 -11.50 -21.37 30.74
CA ALA A 118 -12.70 -21.30 29.90
C ALA A 118 -12.62 -22.35 28.79
N PHE A 119 -13.70 -23.11 28.61
CA PHE A 119 -13.86 -24.07 27.52
C PHE A 119 -14.75 -23.44 26.43
N MET A 120 -14.12 -23.01 25.33
CA MET A 120 -14.82 -22.33 24.24
C MET A 120 -14.86 -23.23 23.01
N GLU A 121 -16.03 -23.33 22.38
CA GLU A 121 -16.21 -24.10 21.15
C GLU A 121 -15.37 -23.50 20.01
N GLY A 122 -14.53 -24.31 19.37
CA GLY A 122 -13.58 -23.86 18.35
C GLY A 122 -12.27 -23.24 18.88
N GLY A 123 -12.06 -23.23 20.20
CA GLY A 123 -10.79 -22.80 20.82
C GLY A 123 -9.63 -23.71 20.40
N LYS A 124 -8.87 -23.28 19.39
CA LYS A 124 -7.60 -23.92 19.03
C LYS A 124 -6.55 -23.46 20.03
N ASP A 125 -6.37 -24.19 21.11
CA ASP A 125 -5.17 -24.08 21.92
C ASP A 125 -4.05 -24.89 21.25
N GLU A 126 -3.09 -24.21 20.63
CA GLU A 126 -1.95 -24.87 19.98
C GLU A 126 -1.09 -25.65 20.98
N ALA A 127 -1.11 -25.30 22.27
CA ALA A 127 -0.39 -26.03 23.31
C ALA A 127 -1.05 -27.38 23.68
N LEU A 128 -2.36 -27.53 23.41
CA LEU A 128 -3.11 -28.77 23.67
C LEU A 128 -3.20 -29.70 22.45
N ARG A 129 -2.67 -29.31 21.29
CA ARG A 129 -2.70 -30.13 20.06
C ARG A 129 -1.70 -31.29 20.05
N GLY A 130 -0.74 -31.32 20.98
CA GLY A 130 0.33 -32.31 21.06
C GLY A 130 0.28 -33.25 22.26
N LEU A 131 -0.82 -33.22 23.03
CA LEU A 131 -1.11 -34.20 24.10
C LEU A 131 -2.01 -35.31 23.53
#